data_AF-A9NMC7-F1
#
_entry.id   AF-A9NMC7-F1
#
_cell.length_a   1.000
_cell.length_b   1.000
_cell.length_c   1.000
_cell.angle_alpha   90.00
_cell.angle_beta   90.00
_cell.angle_gamma   90.00
#
_symmetry.space_group_name_H-M   'P 1'
#
loop_
_entity.id
_entity.type
_entity.pdbx_description
1 polymer ?
#
loop_
_entity_poly.entity_id
_entity_poly.type
_entity_poly.pdbx_seq_one_letter_code
_entity_poly.pdbx_strand_id
1 'polypeptide(L)' 'MLGYVKALEKATNSVLIDVEKLPLLSAWMDRFCKADGVKEVMPDPAKLLEFIFAFRGRFTSPPAAN' A
#
# COMPACT_ATOMS: atom_id res chain seq x y z
N MET A 1 4.67 5.27 0.46
CA MET A 1 5.07 3.93 0.87
C MET A 1 4.30 3.48 2.12
N LEU A 2 4.51 4.09 3.29
CA LEU A 2 3.87 3.63 4.54
C LEU A 2 2.33 3.75 4.50
N GLY A 3 1.80 4.84 3.90
CA GLY A 3 0.37 4.97 3.62
C GLY A 3 -0.16 3.95 2.61
N TYR A 4 0.64 3.59 1.60
CA TYR A 4 0.29 2.58 0.58
C TYR A 4 0.17 1.20 1.19
N VAL A 5 1.17 0.79 1.97
CA VAL A 5 1.21 -0.53 2.61
C VAL A 5 0.06 -0.66 3.60
N LYS A 6 -0.17 0.32 4.48
CA LYS A 6 -1.33 0.31 5.38
C LYS A 6 -2.66 0.26 4.63
N ALA A 7 -2.76 0.94 3.49
CA ALA A 7 -3.95 0.90 2.66
C ALA A 7 -4.17 -0.49 2.03
N LEU A 8 -3.08 -1.14 1.58
CA LEU A 8 -3.09 -2.49 1.02
C LEU A 8 -3.44 -3.53 2.09
N GLU A 9 -2.91 -3.37 3.30
CA GLU A 9 -3.22 -4.24 4.45
C GLU A 9 -4.70 -4.16 4.82
N LYS A 10 -5.27 -2.95 4.86
CA LYS A 10 -6.72 -2.74 5.07
C LYS A 10 -7.57 -3.34 3.95
N ALA A 11 -7.16 -3.17 2.69
CA ALA A 11 -7.91 -3.69 1.55
C ALA A 11 -7.86 -5.24 1.46
N THR A 12 -6.79 -5.85 1.96
CA THR A 12 -6.54 -7.30 1.88
C THR A 12 -6.82 -8.02 3.22
N ASN A 13 -7.17 -7.29 4.29
CA ASN A 13 -7.26 -7.81 5.66
C ASN A 13 -6.07 -8.70 6.05
N SER A 14 -4.87 -8.32 5.61
CA SER A 14 -3.65 -9.13 5.76
C SER A 14 -2.48 -8.21 6.11
N VAL A 15 -1.58 -8.67 6.98
CA VAL A 15 -0.34 -7.95 7.29
C VAL A 15 0.66 -8.25 6.19
N LEU A 16 1.10 -7.20 5.49
CA LEU A 16 2.05 -7.30 4.37
C LEU A 16 3.48 -7.09 4.84
N ILE A 17 3.69 -6.16 5.77
CA ILE A 17 5.02 -5.88 6.32
C ILE A 17 4.93 -5.91 7.83
N ASP A 18 5.24 -7.09 8.34
CA ASP A 18 5.28 -7.40 9.75
C ASP A 18 6.62 -6.91 10.35
N VAL A 19 6.54 -6.12 11.41
CA VAL A 19 7.72 -5.55 12.08
C VAL A 19 8.57 -6.64 12.76
N GLU A 20 7.94 -7.73 13.21
CA GLU A 20 8.61 -8.83 13.89
C GLU A 20 9.25 -9.79 12.88
N LYS A 21 8.58 -10.02 11.74
CA LYS A 21 9.11 -10.93 10.69
C LYS A 21 10.08 -10.24 9.73
N LEU A 22 9.88 -8.95 9.46
CA LEU A 22 10.66 -8.17 8.49
C LEU A 22 11.17 -6.85 9.10
N PRO A 23 11.94 -6.90 10.21
CA PRO A 23 12.35 -5.71 10.95
C PRO A 23 13.20 -4.75 10.12
N LEU A 24 14.07 -5.27 9.25
CA LEU A 24 14.91 -4.47 8.36
C LEU A 24 14.09 -3.75 7.28
N LEU A 25 13.06 -4.41 6.75
CA LEU A 25 12.18 -3.81 5.74
C LEU A 25 11.29 -2.73 6.36
N SER A 26 10.81 -2.97 7.58
CA SER A 26 10.06 -1.97 8.36
C SER A 26 10.91 -0.73 8.64
N ALA A 27 12.16 -0.91 9.09
CA ALA A 27 13.09 0.20 9.30
C ALA A 27 13.44 0.94 8.00
N TRP A 28 13.61 0.23 6.89
CA TRP A 28 13.83 0.83 5.58
C TRP A 28 12.61 1.64 5.12
N MET A 29 11.40 1.13 5.31
CA MET A 29 10.17 1.83 4.95
C MET A 29 9.98 3.13 5.72
N ASP A 30 10.28 3.14 7.01
CA ASP A 30 10.21 4.35 7.84
C ASP A 30 11.20 5.41 7.34
N ARG A 31 12.44 5.01 7.01
CA ARG A 31 13.45 5.89 6.42
C ARG A 31 13.06 6.39 5.03
N PHE A 32 12.54 5.51 4.18
CA PHE A 32 12.10 5.84 2.83
C PHE A 32 10.90 6.81 2.85
N CYS A 33 9.98 6.65 3.80
CA CYS A 33 8.84 7.56 3.94
C CYS A 33 9.24 8.95 4.46
N LYS A 34 10.37 9.04 5.17
CA LYS A 34 10.96 10.29 5.69
C LYS A 34 11.94 10.94 4.72
N ALA A 35 12.30 10.28 3.62
CA ALA A 35 13.20 10.84 2.63
C ALA A 35 12.57 12.06 1.94
N ASP A 36 13.26 13.21 2.01
CA ASP A 36 12.93 14.42 1.26
C ASP A 36 12.87 14.10 -0.24
N GLY A 37 11.69 14.26 -0.83
CA GLY A 37 11.39 13.85 -2.21
C GLY A 37 10.26 12.81 -2.28
N VAL A 38 10.18 11.89 -1.32
CA VAL A 38 9.08 10.91 -1.28
C VAL A 38 7.79 11.57 -0.77
N LYS A 39 7.90 12.57 0.11
CA LYS A 39 6.75 13.27 0.69
C LYS A 39 6.02 14.18 -0.32
N GLU A 40 6.74 14.74 -1.29
CA GLU A 40 6.17 15.63 -2.31
C GLU A 40 5.43 14.86 -3.41
N VAL A 41 5.85 13.62 -3.68
CA VAL A 41 5.21 12.74 -4.68
C VAL A 41 4.21 11.77 -4.08
N MET A 42 4.09 11.73 -2.74
CA MET A 42 3.18 10.81 -2.07
C MET A 42 1.73 11.22 -2.32
N PRO A 43 0.90 10.36 -2.93
CA PRO A 43 -0.52 10.63 -3.05
C PRO A 43 -1.17 10.67 -1.67
N ASP A 44 -2.27 11.42 -1.55
CA ASP A 44 -3.09 11.44 -0.34
C ASP A 44 -3.49 10.00 0.08
N PRO A 45 -3.35 9.63 1.36
CA PRO A 45 -3.63 8.27 1.83
C PRO A 45 -5.06 7.78 1.56
N ALA A 46 -6.06 8.66 1.54
CA ALA A 46 -7.44 8.29 1.22
C ALA A 46 -7.59 8.01 -0.27
N LYS A 47 -7.04 8.86 -1.13
CA LYS A 47 -7.02 8.64 -2.59
C LYS A 47 -6.27 7.36 -2.97
N LEU A 48 -5.23 7.03 -2.19
CA LEU A 48 -4.46 5.82 -2.35
C LEU A 48 -5.25 4.57 -1.97
N LEU A 49 -6.04 4.64 -0.90
CA LEU A 49 -6.99 3.58 -0.51
C LEU A 49 -8.03 3.34 -1.60
N GLU A 50 -8.65 4.41 -2.12
CA GLU A 50 -9.62 4.30 -3.21
C GLU A 50 -9.01 3.66 -4.46
N PHE A 51 -7.79 4.09 -4.83
CA PHE A 51 -7.05 3.48 -5.94
C PHE A 51 -6.82 1.99 -5.71
N ILE A 52 -6.39 1.59 -4.52
CA ILE A 52 -6.16 0.19 -4.17
C ILE A 52 -7.45 -0.63 -4.24
N PHE A 53 -8.56 -0.11 -3.72
CA PHE A 53 -9.86 -0.80 -3.79
C PHE A 53 -10.36 -0.94 -5.22
N ALA A 54 -10.27 0.12 -6.03
CA ALA A 54 -10.65 0.11 -7.44
C ALA A 54 -9.78 -0.86 -8.25
N PHE A 55 -8.46 -0.84 -8.00
CA PHE A 55 -7.52 -1.75 -8.62
C PHE A 55 -7.83 -3.20 -8.22
N ARG A 56 -8.00 -3.49 -6.92
CA ARG A 56 -8.38 -4.83 -6.45
C ARG A 56 -9.66 -5.31 -7.12
N GLY A 57 -10.70 -4.48 -7.15
CA GLY A 57 -11.96 -4.78 -7.84
C GLY A 57 -11.73 -5.21 -9.29
N ARG A 58 -10.92 -4.45 -10.04
CA ARG A 58 -10.55 -4.77 -11.43
C ARG A 58 -9.77 -6.08 -11.59
N PHE A 59 -8.90 -6.44 -10.64
CA PHE A 59 -8.13 -7.69 -10.70
C PHE A 59 -8.93 -8.91 -10.20
N THR A 60 -9.90 -8.70 -9.32
CA THR A 60 -10.78 -9.77 -8.79
C THR A 60 -12.04 -9.96 -9.62
N SER A 61 -12.37 -9.03 -10.52
CA SER A 61 -13.46 -9.21 -11.47
C SER A 61 -13.13 -10.37 -12.42
N PRO A 62 -14.06 -11.32 -12.63
CA PRO A 62 -13.91 -12.32 -13.67
C PRO A 62 -13.68 -11.63 -15.03
N PRO A 63 -12.93 -12.25 -15.97
CA PRO A 63 -12.89 -11.74 -17.34
C PRO A 63 -14.33 -11.64 -17.82
N ALA A 64 -14.72 -10.50 -18.39
CA ALA A 64 -16.04 -10.35 -18.99
C ALA A 64 -16.22 -11.49 -20.00
N ALA A 65 -17.13 -12.41 -19.70
CA ALA A 65 -17.45 -13.52 -20.57
C ALA A 65 -18.02 -12.94 -21.87
N ASN A 66 -17.31 -13.17 -22.97
CA ASN A 66 -17.78 -12.92 -24.33
C ASN A 66 -18.64 -14.10 -24.80
#